data_AF-A0A949HGP0-F1
#
_entry.id   AF-A0A949HGP0-F1
#
_cell.length_a   1.000
_cell.length_b   1.000
_cell.length_c   1.000
_cell.angle_alpha   90.00
_cell.angle_beta   90.00
_cell.angle_gamma   90.00
#
_symmetry.space_group_name_H-M   'P 1'
#
loop_
_entity.id
_entity.type
_entity.pdbx_description
1 polymer ?
#
loop_
_entity_poly.entity_id
_entity_poly.type
_entity_poly.pdbx_seq_one_letter_code
_entity_poly.pdbx_strand_id
1 'polypeptide(L)'
;MTYDVNLPRDHQAVYPNRCVRCHGDPQGNRIRLWTHMVGWWTAVLLIFGWPVSTTVPACRPCKLQIRLQRLGVWIFMLLLSFVFMWFVWPMVDDFVPKVVRKWVAVGMIMICALPFFIWQLIVPPCFDFTAYQQSIDYGFKDHDYAVEFANLNRHADWVKVDG
;
A
#
# COMPACT_ATOMS: atom_id res chain seq x y z
N MET A 1 0.65 -12.75 -6.74
CA MET A 1 0.89 -13.43 -5.44
C MET A 1 1.93 -12.61 -4.70
N THR A 2 1.66 -12.33 -3.43
CA THR A 2 2.57 -11.68 -2.48
C THR A 2 2.80 -12.66 -1.33
N TYR A 3 3.95 -12.54 -0.69
CA TYR A 3 4.34 -13.33 0.48
C TYR A 3 4.43 -12.38 1.65
N ASP A 4 3.67 -12.67 2.70
CA ASP A 4 3.50 -11.79 3.84
C ASP A 4 4.33 -12.31 5.02
N VAL A 5 5.12 -11.42 5.61
CA VAL A 5 5.88 -11.69 6.83
C VAL A 5 5.41 -10.75 7.91
N ASN A 6 4.91 -11.31 8.99
CA ASN A 6 4.36 -10.54 10.10
C ASN A 6 5.37 -10.52 11.26
N LEU A 7 5.66 -9.33 11.76
CA LEU A 7 6.55 -9.09 12.89
C LEU A 7 5.82 -8.31 13.98
N PRO A 8 6.20 -8.47 15.26
CA PRO A 8 5.72 -7.62 16.34
C PRO A 8 6.12 -6.17 16.09
N ARG A 9 5.23 -5.25 16.43
CA ARG A 9 5.41 -3.82 16.16
C ARG A 9 6.64 -3.20 16.83
N ASP A 10 7.00 -3.69 18.02
CA ASP A 10 8.14 -3.17 18.79
C ASP A 10 9.49 -3.69 18.28
N HIS A 11 9.48 -4.63 17.32
CA HIS A 11 10.70 -5.17 16.72
C HIS A 11 11.16 -4.33 15.53
N GLN A 12 12.43 -3.95 15.55
CA GLN A 12 13.03 -3.23 14.43
C GLN A 12 13.40 -4.20 13.31
N ALA A 13 12.60 -4.19 12.24
CA ALA A 13 12.81 -5.04 11.08
C ALA A 13 14.20 -4.87 10.44
N VAL A 14 14.91 -5.98 10.29
CA VAL A 14 16.21 -6.07 9.60
C VAL A 14 15.97 -6.56 8.17
N TYR A 15 16.47 -5.83 7.18
CA TYR A 15 16.28 -6.17 5.77
C TYR A 15 17.51 -6.86 5.16
N PRO A 16 17.32 -7.77 4.20
CA PRO A 16 18.41 -8.31 3.38
C PRO A 16 19.24 -7.20 2.73
N ASN A 17 20.55 -7.41 2.56
CA ASN A 17 21.45 -6.44 1.92
C ASN A 17 21.34 -6.45 0.38
N ARG A 18 20.10 -6.48 -0.14
CA ARG A 18 19.78 -6.45 -1.57
C ARG A 18 18.50 -5.65 -1.81
N CYS A 19 18.36 -5.09 -3.00
CA CYS A 19 17.23 -4.25 -3.38
C CYS A 19 15.93 -5.05 -3.37
N VAL A 20 14.91 -4.55 -2.68
CA VAL A 20 13.59 -5.21 -2.55
C VAL A 20 12.85 -5.42 -3.88
N ARG A 21 13.25 -4.72 -4.94
CA ARG A 21 12.59 -4.79 -6.26
C ARG A 21 13.38 -5.57 -7.32
N CYS A 22 14.69 -5.31 -7.44
CA CYS A 22 15.52 -5.89 -8.49
C CYS A 22 16.54 -6.90 -7.97
N HIS A 23 16.61 -7.14 -6.67
CA HIS A 23 17.56 -8.03 -6.01
C HIS A 23 19.05 -7.70 -6.20
N GLY A 24 19.38 -6.60 -6.88
CA GLY A 24 20.76 -6.10 -7.03
C GLY A 24 21.27 -5.40 -5.76
N ASP A 25 22.55 -5.01 -5.79
CA ASP A 25 23.19 -4.28 -4.69
C ASP A 25 22.60 -2.85 -4.56
N PRO A 26 22.01 -2.50 -3.40
CA PRO A 26 21.51 -1.16 -3.15
C PRO A 26 22.62 -0.11 -3.04
N GLN A 27 23.89 -0.49 -2.88
CA GLN A 27 25.04 0.41 -2.63
C GLN A 27 24.78 1.34 -1.43
N GLY A 28 24.21 0.77 -0.36
CA GLY A 28 23.80 1.52 0.83
C GLY A 28 22.57 2.45 0.64
N ASN A 29 21.99 2.53 -0.56
CA ASN A 29 20.81 3.36 -0.79
C ASN A 29 19.57 2.75 -0.11
N ARG A 30 18.84 3.60 0.60
CA ARG A 30 17.59 3.23 1.27
C ARG A 30 16.45 4.18 0.89
N ILE A 31 15.23 3.66 0.98
CA ILE A 31 13.99 4.42 0.82
C ILE A 31 13.18 4.34 2.11
N ARG A 32 12.78 5.51 2.63
CA ARG A 32 11.82 5.60 3.72
C ARG A 32 10.42 5.55 3.12
N LEU A 33 9.63 4.57 3.54
CA LEU A 33 8.24 4.42 3.18
C LEU A 33 7.38 4.69 4.40
N TRP A 34 6.22 5.29 4.16
CA TRP A 34 5.26 5.66 5.19
C TRP A 34 3.97 4.88 4.96
N THR A 35 3.35 4.45 6.05
CA THR A 35 2.01 3.87 6.08
C THR A 35 1.26 4.41 7.29
N HIS A 36 -0.07 4.35 7.25
CA HIS A 36 -0.91 4.66 8.41
C HIS A 36 -1.29 3.38 9.12
N MET A 37 -1.53 3.46 10.44
CA MET A 37 -2.06 2.32 11.17
C MET A 37 -3.47 1.99 10.71
N VAL A 38 -3.69 0.71 10.43
CA VAL A 38 -4.98 0.14 10.08
C VAL A 38 -5.43 -0.74 11.26
N GLY A 39 -6.34 -0.24 12.08
CA GLY A 39 -7.16 -1.03 13.00
C GLY A 39 -8.59 -1.28 12.46
N TRP A 40 -9.34 -2.10 13.19
CA TRP A 40 -10.78 -2.31 12.95
C TRP A 40 -11.55 -0.97 12.89
N TRP A 41 -11.24 -0.06 13.82
CA TRP A 41 -11.91 1.24 13.92
C TRP A 41 -11.54 2.21 12.79
N THR A 42 -10.42 2.03 12.09
CA THR A 42 -10.09 2.84 10.90
C THR A 42 -11.07 2.58 9.77
N ALA A 43 -11.56 1.35 9.61
CA ALA A 43 -12.57 1.03 8.61
C ALA A 43 -13.92 1.64 8.95
N VAL A 44 -14.25 1.75 10.24
CA VAL A 44 -15.54 2.26 10.72
C VAL A 44 -15.55 3.79 10.86
N LEU A 45 -14.47 4.39 11.36
CA LEU A 45 -14.40 5.81 11.70
C LEU A 45 -13.59 6.64 10.70
N LEU A 46 -12.88 6.02 9.74
CA LEU A 46 -11.98 6.71 8.80
C LEU A 46 -10.90 7.57 9.49
N ILE A 47 -10.64 7.35 10.78
CA ILE A 47 -9.61 8.07 11.55
C ILE A 47 -8.31 7.29 11.41
N PHE A 48 -7.41 7.77 10.55
CA PHE A 48 -6.10 7.16 10.37
C PHE A 48 -5.23 7.37 11.62
N GLY A 49 -4.60 6.28 12.10
CA GLY A 49 -3.67 6.35 13.20
C GLY A 49 -2.35 7.02 12.84
N TRP A 50 -1.44 7.06 13.82
CA TRP A 50 -0.13 7.68 13.67
C TRP A 50 0.68 7.04 12.53
N PRO A 51 1.39 7.85 11.73
CA PRO A 51 2.14 7.33 10.59
C PRO A 51 3.34 6.51 11.07
N VAL A 52 3.47 5.29 10.54
CA VAL A 52 4.63 4.42 10.76
C VAL A 52 5.54 4.52 9.54
N SER A 53 6.84 4.63 9.78
CA SER A 53 7.81 4.61 8.70
C SER A 53 8.77 3.44 8.84
N THR A 54 8.99 2.73 7.75
CA THR A 54 10.10 1.76 7.65
C THR A 54 11.09 2.19 6.59
N THR A 55 12.35 1.78 6.75
CA THR A 55 13.45 2.12 5.84
C THR A 55 13.95 0.85 5.15
N VAL A 56 13.69 0.75 3.85
CA VAL A 56 13.93 -0.46 3.04
C VAL A 56 15.09 -0.22 2.07
N PRO A 57 15.97 -1.22 1.83
CA PRO A 57 17.02 -1.12 0.82
C PRO A 57 16.44 -1.10 -0.60
N ALA A 58 16.82 -0.08 -1.38
CA ALA A 58 16.39 0.06 -2.77
C ALA A 58 17.44 0.84 -3.58
N CYS A 59 17.78 0.33 -4.76
CA CYS A 59 18.65 1.03 -5.72
C CYS A 59 18.02 2.37 -6.14
N ARG A 60 18.84 3.34 -6.57
CA ARG A 60 18.37 4.66 -7.08
C ARG A 60 17.27 4.58 -8.15
N PRO A 61 17.37 3.76 -9.21
CA PRO A 61 16.30 3.66 -10.21
C PRO A 61 15.03 3.02 -9.64
N CYS A 62 15.16 1.96 -8.83
CA CYS A 62 14.03 1.30 -8.20
C CYS A 62 13.30 2.22 -7.20
N LYS A 63 14.03 3.09 -6.50
CA LYS A 63 13.45 4.11 -5.60
C LYS A 63 12.48 5.03 -6.32
N LEU A 64 12.85 5.50 -7.53
CA LEU A 64 11.98 6.33 -8.35
C LEU A 64 10.75 5.54 -8.81
N GLN A 65 10.93 4.30 -9.27
CA GLN A 65 9.82 3.48 -9.74
C GLN A 65 8.82 3.14 -8.63
N ILE A 66 9.28 2.84 -7.41
CA ILE A 66 8.41 2.59 -6.25
C ILE A 66 7.62 3.86 -5.89
N ARG A 67 8.25 5.04 -5.92
CA ARG A 67 7.56 6.32 -5.69
C ARG A 67 6.53 6.63 -6.77
N LEU A 68 6.91 6.44 -8.04
CA LEU A 68 6.01 6.66 -9.18
C LEU A 68 4.83 5.71 -9.15
N GLN A 69 5.01 4.45 -8.74
CA GLN A 69 3.89 3.52 -8.59
C GLN A 69 2.91 4.00 -7.53
N ARG A 70 3.39 4.40 -6.33
CA ARG A 70 2.54 4.93 -5.26
C ARG A 70 1.86 6.25 -5.64
N LEU A 71 2.60 7.17 -6.27
CA LEU A 71 2.05 8.44 -6.73
C LEU A 71 1.08 8.25 -7.89
N GLY A 72 1.34 7.29 -8.78
CA GLY A 72 0.50 6.97 -9.92
C GLY A 72 -0.89 6.52 -9.52
N VAL A 73 -1.02 5.79 -8.40
CA VAL A 73 -2.33 5.47 -7.80
C VAL A 73 -3.12 6.73 -7.46
N TRP A 74 -2.49 7.66 -6.74
CA TRP A 74 -3.15 8.91 -6.35
C TRP A 74 -3.50 9.79 -7.55
N ILE A 75 -2.57 9.93 -8.50
CA ILE A 75 -2.80 10.70 -9.73
C ILE A 75 -3.94 10.08 -10.54
N PHE A 76 -3.98 8.76 -10.69
CA PHE A 76 -5.03 8.05 -11.41
C PHE A 76 -6.39 8.26 -10.74
N MET A 77 -6.47 8.13 -9.41
CA MET A 77 -7.71 8.35 -8.67
C MET A 77 -8.21 9.80 -8.77
N LEU A 78 -7.30 10.78 -8.73
CA LEU A 78 -7.64 12.18 -8.94
C LEU A 78 -8.14 12.44 -10.37
N LEU A 79 -7.47 11.87 -11.37
CA LEU A 79 -7.86 12.02 -12.78
C LEU A 79 -9.20 11.35 -13.05
N LEU A 80 -9.43 10.15 -12.54
CA LEU A 80 -10.70 9.44 -12.63
C LEU A 80 -11.83 10.26 -11.99
N SER A 81 -11.59 10.79 -10.79
CA SER A 81 -12.56 11.65 -10.09
C SER A 81 -12.86 12.92 -10.89
N PHE A 82 -11.82 13.55 -11.47
CA PHE A 82 -11.98 14.73 -12.30
C PHE A 82 -12.79 14.45 -13.56
N VAL A 83 -12.46 13.39 -14.31
CA VAL A 83 -13.19 12.96 -15.51
C VAL A 83 -14.64 12.62 -15.15
N PHE A 84 -14.87 11.90 -14.05
CA PHE A 84 -16.21 11.60 -13.57
C PHE A 84 -17.01 12.88 -13.27
N MET A 85 -16.43 13.81 -12.49
CA MET A 85 -17.10 15.06 -12.12
C MET A 85 -17.35 15.98 -13.32
N TRP A 86 -16.50 15.93 -14.34
CA TRP A 86 -16.64 16.77 -15.52
C TRP A 86 -17.62 16.22 -16.55
N PHE A 87 -17.60 14.90 -16.81
CA PHE A 87 -18.35 14.29 -17.90
C PHE A 87 -19.59 13.52 -17.46
N VAL A 88 -19.52 12.81 -16.34
CA VAL A 88 -20.60 11.91 -15.90
C VAL A 88 -21.55 12.63 -14.96
N TRP A 89 -21.01 13.39 -14.01
CA TRP A 89 -21.81 14.06 -12.98
C TRP A 89 -22.90 14.98 -13.54
N PRO A 90 -22.66 15.83 -14.56
CA PRO A 90 -23.70 16.70 -15.12
C PRO A 90 -24.88 15.94 -15.72
N MET A 91 -24.70 14.71 -16.18
CA MET A 91 -25.77 13.89 -16.75
C MET A 91 -26.68 13.27 -15.69
N VAL A 92 -26.18 13.15 -14.45
CA VAL A 92 -26.86 12.43 -13.36
C VAL A 92 -27.37 13.40 -12.28
N ASP A 93 -26.79 14.60 -12.18
CA ASP A 93 -27.07 15.57 -11.11
C ASP A 93 -28.56 15.93 -10.98
N ASP A 94 -29.28 16.03 -12.10
CA ASP A 94 -30.69 16.39 -12.16
C ASP A 94 -31.62 15.30 -11.61
N PHE A 95 -31.19 14.03 -11.65
CA PHE A 95 -31.97 12.89 -11.18
C PHE A 95 -31.76 12.59 -9.69
N VAL A 96 -30.78 13.24 -9.04
CA VAL A 96 -30.37 12.91 -7.68
C VAL A 96 -30.83 13.97 -6.68
N PRO A 97 -31.60 13.59 -5.63
CA PRO A 97 -32.01 14.51 -4.58
C PRO A 97 -30.80 15.16 -3.90
N LYS A 98 -30.89 16.47 -3.65
CA LYS A 98 -29.79 17.29 -3.08
C LYS A 98 -29.21 16.73 -1.77
N VAL A 99 -30.03 16.06 -0.97
CA VAL A 99 -29.64 15.50 0.34
C VAL A 99 -28.64 14.35 0.20
N VAL A 100 -28.78 13.50 -0.82
CA VAL A 100 -27.94 12.30 -1.01
C VAL A 100 -26.87 12.47 -2.08
N ARG A 101 -26.91 13.60 -2.80
CA ARG A 101 -26.06 13.94 -3.93
C ARG A 101 -24.56 13.66 -3.70
N LYS A 102 -24.01 14.11 -2.57
CA LYS A 102 -22.60 13.88 -2.22
C LYS A 102 -22.27 12.39 -2.07
N TRP A 103 -23.14 11.63 -1.42
CA TRP A 103 -22.94 10.20 -1.18
C TRP A 103 -23.06 9.39 -2.48
N VAL A 104 -23.98 9.76 -3.37
CA VAL A 104 -24.11 9.14 -4.69
C VAL A 104 -22.87 9.42 -5.55
N ALA A 105 -22.35 10.65 -5.54
CA ALA A 105 -21.13 10.99 -6.26
C ALA A 105 -19.94 10.13 -5.79
N VAL A 106 -19.74 10.04 -4.47
CA VAL A 106 -18.68 9.22 -3.88
C VAL A 106 -18.85 7.73 -4.24
N GLY A 107 -20.07 7.21 -4.10
CA GLY A 107 -20.38 5.81 -4.44
C GLY A 107 -20.07 5.48 -5.90
N MET A 108 -20.45 6.36 -6.83
CA MET A 108 -20.14 6.17 -8.25
C MET A 108 -18.65 6.25 -8.56
N ILE A 109 -17.92 7.21 -7.96
CA ILE A 109 -16.45 7.28 -8.11
C ILE A 109 -15.81 5.98 -7.62
N MET A 110 -16.26 5.43 -6.49
CA MET A 110 -15.76 4.15 -5.99
C MET A 110 -16.05 2.99 -6.95
N ILE A 111 -17.26 2.93 -7.53
CA ILE A 111 -17.62 1.92 -8.53
C ILE A 111 -16.72 2.06 -9.77
N CYS A 112 -16.50 3.27 -10.26
CA CYS A 112 -15.60 3.52 -11.39
C CYS A 112 -14.14 3.17 -11.07
N ALA A 113 -13.73 3.23 -9.79
CA ALA A 113 -12.39 2.86 -9.35
C ALA A 113 -12.21 1.33 -9.20
N LEU A 114 -13.29 0.53 -9.14
CA LEU A 114 -13.20 -0.92 -8.95
C LEU A 114 -12.29 -1.64 -9.96
N PRO A 115 -12.35 -1.38 -11.29
CA PRO A 115 -11.47 -2.04 -12.24
C PRO A 115 -9.98 -1.80 -11.94
N PHE A 116 -9.65 -0.61 -11.43
CA PHE A 116 -8.30 -0.26 -11.05
C PHE A 116 -7.85 -0.99 -9.77
N PHE A 117 -8.71 -1.12 -8.76
CA PHE A 117 -8.42 -1.95 -7.59
C PHE A 117 -8.25 -3.43 -7.97
N ILE A 118 -9.09 -3.95 -8.87
CA ILE A 118 -8.95 -5.32 -9.40
C ILE A 118 -7.60 -5.48 -10.11
N TRP A 119 -7.19 -4.51 -10.93
CA TRP A 119 -5.87 -4.53 -11.56
C TRP A 119 -4.72 -4.57 -10.56
N GLN A 120 -4.81 -3.84 -9.44
CA GLN A 120 -3.80 -3.88 -8.38
C GLN A 120 -3.70 -5.24 -7.70
N LEU A 121 -4.80 -6.00 -7.61
CA LEU A 121 -4.75 -7.38 -7.10
C LEU A 121 -3.98 -8.31 -8.04
N ILE A 122 -4.07 -8.07 -9.36
CA ILE A 122 -3.36 -8.86 -10.37
C ILE A 122 -1.87 -8.48 -10.44
N VAL A 123 -1.57 -7.18 -10.34
CA VAL A 123 -0.21 -6.63 -10.40
C VAL A 123 0.14 -5.96 -9.07
N PRO A 124 0.44 -6.75 -8.03
CA PRO A 124 0.74 -6.21 -6.71
C PRO A 124 2.03 -5.39 -6.73
N PRO A 125 2.16 -4.42 -5.81
CA PRO A 125 3.40 -3.68 -5.61
C PRO A 125 4.55 -4.62 -5.24
N CYS A 126 5.79 -4.23 -5.58
CA CYS A 126 6.97 -5.04 -5.26
C CYS A 126 7.18 -5.19 -3.74
N PHE A 127 6.79 -4.17 -3.00
CA PHE A 127 6.86 -4.13 -1.55
C PHE A 127 5.71 -3.29 -1.03
N ASP A 128 5.00 -3.85 -0.05
CA ASP A 128 4.05 -3.12 0.76
C ASP A 128 4.20 -3.46 2.24
N PHE A 129 3.71 -2.60 3.11
CA PHE A 129 3.64 -2.92 4.52
C PHE A 129 2.46 -2.23 5.18
N THR A 130 1.79 -2.98 6.05
CA THR A 130 0.63 -2.52 6.79
C THR A 130 0.95 -2.58 8.27
N ALA A 131 0.79 -1.45 8.96
CA ALA A 131 0.96 -1.39 10.39
C ALA A 131 -0.39 -1.64 11.07
N TYR A 132 -0.49 -2.72 11.83
CA TYR A 132 -1.60 -2.97 12.73
C TYR A 132 -1.27 -2.48 14.14
N GLN A 133 -2.22 -2.64 15.07
CA GLN A 133 -2.03 -2.18 16.44
C GLN A 133 -0.88 -2.91 17.15
N GLN A 134 -0.74 -4.23 16.90
CA GLN A 134 0.23 -5.12 17.55
C GLN A 134 1.27 -5.72 16.59
N SER A 135 1.00 -5.75 15.28
CA SER A 135 1.91 -6.31 14.27
C SER A 135 2.20 -5.32 13.15
N ILE A 136 3.27 -5.58 12.41
CA ILE A 136 3.52 -5.00 11.10
C ILE A 136 3.61 -6.15 10.12
N ASP A 137 2.76 -6.09 9.10
CA ASP A 137 2.68 -7.10 8.05
C ASP A 137 3.44 -6.56 6.84
N TYR A 138 4.47 -7.29 6.42
CA TYR A 138 5.35 -6.93 5.31
C TYR A 138 5.06 -7.82 4.11
N GLY A 139 4.53 -7.23 3.05
CA GLY A 139 4.21 -7.93 1.80
C GLY A 139 5.33 -7.79 0.78
N PHE A 140 5.88 -8.92 0.35
CA PHE A 140 6.92 -9.00 -0.68
C PHE A 140 6.40 -9.70 -1.92
N LYS A 141 6.80 -9.21 -3.11
CA LYS A 141 6.47 -9.90 -4.36
C LYS A 141 7.30 -11.18 -4.57
N ASP A 142 8.50 -11.23 -4.00
CA ASP A 142 9.47 -12.31 -4.18
C ASP A 142 9.54 -13.20 -2.94
N HIS A 143 9.40 -14.51 -3.15
CA HIS A 143 9.38 -15.51 -2.07
C HIS A 143 10.73 -15.60 -1.35
N ASP A 144 11.82 -15.66 -2.11
CA ASP A 144 13.16 -15.86 -1.54
C ASP A 144 13.59 -14.66 -0.72
N TYR A 145 13.19 -13.46 -1.13
CA TYR A 145 13.37 -12.24 -0.34
C TYR A 145 12.56 -12.29 0.97
N ALA A 146 11.31 -12.75 0.92
CA ALA A 146 10.46 -12.88 2.11
C ALA A 146 11.05 -13.87 3.12
N VAL A 147 11.51 -15.02 2.66
CA VAL A 147 12.15 -16.05 3.51
C VAL A 147 13.46 -15.54 4.12
N GLU A 148 14.31 -14.89 3.34
CA GLU A 148 15.54 -14.29 3.87
C GLU A 148 15.23 -13.20 4.91
N PHE A 149 14.25 -12.36 4.64
CA PHE A 149 13.77 -11.35 5.59
C PHE A 149 13.26 -11.99 6.88
N ALA A 150 12.45 -13.06 6.80
CA ALA A 150 11.98 -13.78 7.97
C ALA A 150 13.15 -14.40 8.78
N ASN A 151 14.12 -15.01 8.10
CA ASN A 151 15.30 -15.60 8.72
C ASN A 151 16.16 -14.56 9.45
N LEU A 152 16.33 -13.37 8.89
CA LEU A 152 17.04 -12.26 9.53
C LEU A 152 16.32 -11.74 10.78
N ASN A 153 15.00 -11.89 10.84
CA ASN A 153 14.17 -11.43 11.96
C ASN A 153 13.70 -12.55 12.90
N ARG A 154 14.23 -13.77 12.78
CA ARG A 154 13.86 -14.94 13.62
C ARG A 154 14.00 -14.72 15.13
N HIS A 155 14.75 -13.69 15.53
CA HIS A 155 14.99 -13.31 16.92
C HIS A 155 13.90 -12.40 17.50
N ALA A 156 12.92 -11.98 16.69
CA ALA A 156 11.74 -11.30 17.19
C ALA A 156 10.91 -12.23 18.09
N ASP A 157 10.06 -11.67 18.95
CA ASP A 157 9.20 -12.45 19.86
C ASP A 157 8.36 -13.50 19.13
N TRP A 158 7.93 -13.18 17.92
CA TRP A 158 7.30 -14.11 16.99
C TRP A 158 7.52 -13.65 15.55
N VAL A 159 7.53 -14.60 14.62
CA VAL A 159 7.58 -14.34 13.17
C VAL A 159 6.58 -15.28 12.52
N LYS A 160 5.69 -14.73 11.68
CA LYS A 160 4.76 -15.52 10.88
C LYS A 160 5.03 -15.27 9.41
N VAL A 161 5.13 -16.32 8.61
CA VAL A 161 5.29 -16.24 7.15
C VAL A 161 4.05 -16.87 6.54
N ASP A 162 3.25 -16.06 5.87
CA ASP A 162 2.07 -16.48 5.14
C ASP A 162 2.38 -16.37 3.63
N GLY A 163 2.14 -17.45 2.87
CA GLY A 163 2.53 -17.55 1.47
C GLY A 163 1.50 -18.28 0.62
#